data_AF-A0A2N5MIP4-F1
#
_entry.id   AF-A0A2N5MIP4-F1
#
_cell.length_a   1.000
_cell.length_b   1.000
_cell.length_c   1.000
_cell.angle_alpha   90.00
_cell.angle_beta   90.00
_cell.angle_gamma   90.00
#
_symmetry.space_group_name_H-M   'P 1'
#
loop_
_entity.id
_entity.type
_entity.pdbx_description
1 polymer ?
#
loop_
_entity_poly.entity_id
_entity_poly.type
_entity_poly.pdbx_seq_one_letter_code
_entity_poly.pdbx_strand_id
1 'polypeptide(L)'
;MAKKKNEIWEWSKALIIAVGLAAVIRYFLFAPIVVDGLSMMPTLHDQDRMIVNKIGYTLGEPKRFDIIVFHAPEQKDYIKRVIGLPGDRIEYKDDTLYVNGKPYDEPYLDEYKKQVTDGPLTDPFTLEDTPVGQETVPEGHLFVMGDNRRFSKDSRHIGAVPLEKVLGETNMVYWPVKDFRLVK
;
A
#
# COMPACT_ATOMS: atom_id res chain seq x y z
N MET A 1 -37.81 40.90 25.40
CA MET A 1 -36.33 41.01 25.36
C MET A 1 -35.79 39.79 24.63
N ALA A 2 -35.32 39.94 23.39
CA ALA A 2 -34.70 38.84 22.66
C ALA A 2 -33.36 38.51 23.32
N LYS A 3 -33.24 37.31 23.89
CA LYS A 3 -31.98 36.79 24.44
C LYS A 3 -30.98 36.78 23.28
N LYS A 4 -30.04 37.72 23.27
CA LYS A 4 -28.92 37.73 22.33
C LYS A 4 -28.14 36.44 22.60
N LYS A 5 -28.42 35.38 21.84
CA LYS A 5 -27.65 34.14 21.91
C LYS A 5 -26.20 34.56 21.68
N ASN A 6 -25.31 34.21 22.60
CA ASN A 6 -23.90 34.57 22.47
C ASN A 6 -23.39 33.87 21.21
N GLU A 7 -23.37 34.57 20.07
CA GLU A 7 -22.96 34.01 18.78
C GLU A 7 -21.57 33.37 18.89
N ILE A 8 -20.68 33.99 19.67
CA ILE A 8 -19.35 33.47 20.01
C ILE A 8 -19.42 32.08 20.65
N TRP A 9 -20.40 31.81 21.51
CA TRP A 9 -20.57 30.49 22.15
C TRP A 9 -21.02 29.42 21.16
N GLU A 10 -21.90 29.76 20.23
CA GLU A 10 -22.35 28.84 19.18
C GLU A 10 -21.23 28.53 18.18
N TRP A 11 -20.47 29.55 17.76
CA TRP A 11 -19.27 29.37 16.92
C TRP A 11 -18.19 28.53 17.62
N SER A 12 -17.96 28.74 18.92
CA SER A 12 -17.01 27.94 19.70
C SER A 12 -17.43 26.48 19.81
N LYS A 13 -18.71 26.17 20.04
CA LYS A 13 -19.19 24.78 20.04
C LYS A 13 -19.00 24.13 18.67
N ALA A 14 -19.36 24.85 17.59
CA ALA A 14 -19.20 24.34 16.24
C ALA A 14 -17.72 24.02 15.93
N LEU A 15 -16.81 24.91 16.33
CA LEU A 15 -15.37 24.69 16.20
C LEU A 15 -14.89 23.46 16.98
N ILE A 16 -15.32 23.30 18.24
CA ILE A 16 -14.96 22.14 19.07
C ILE A 16 -15.46 20.84 18.44
N ILE A 17 -16.71 20.83 17.96
CA ILE A 17 -17.28 19.66 17.27
C ILE A 17 -16.50 19.35 16.00
N ALA A 18 -16.16 20.37 15.20
CA ALA A 18 -15.39 20.19 13.97
C ALA A 18 -13.98 19.64 14.25
N VAL A 19 -13.28 20.17 15.26
CA VAL A 19 -11.95 19.67 15.68
C VAL A 19 -12.04 18.25 16.21
N GLY A 20 -13.04 17.95 17.06
CA GLY A 20 -13.27 16.61 17.59
C GLY A 20 -13.56 15.61 16.47
N LEU A 21 -14.43 15.96 15.53
CA LEU A 21 -14.73 15.13 14.36
C LEU A 21 -13.48 14.92 13.49
N ALA A 22 -12.72 15.98 13.21
CA ALA A 22 -11.47 15.87 12.46
C ALA A 22 -10.44 14.98 13.16
N ALA A 23 -10.33 15.05 14.49
CA ALA A 23 -9.46 14.17 15.27
C ALA A 23 -9.89 12.71 15.18
N VAL A 24 -11.19 12.41 15.28
CA VAL A 24 -11.74 11.06 15.11
C VAL A 24 -11.48 10.52 13.71
N ILE A 25 -11.77 11.32 12.68
CA ILE A 25 -11.51 10.95 11.28
C ILE A 25 -10.02 10.65 11.08
N ARG A 26 -9.13 11.51 11.57
CA ARG A 26 -7.68 11.36 11.43
C ARG A 26 -7.13 10.16 12.21
N TYR A 27 -7.67 9.89 13.39
CA TYR A 27 -7.17 8.81 14.23
C TYR A 27 -7.62 7.45 13.69
N PHE A 28 -8.92 7.31 13.38
CA PHE A 28 -9.55 6.03 13.07
C PHE A 28 -9.71 5.72 11.58
N LEU A 29 -9.89 6.73 10.71
CA LEU A 29 -10.32 6.49 9.34
C LEU A 29 -9.19 6.74 8.33
N PHE A 30 -8.49 7.86 8.45
CA PHE A 30 -7.51 8.30 7.45
C PHE A 30 -6.23 8.81 8.07
N ALA A 31 -5.08 8.28 7.65
CA ALA A 31 -3.77 8.77 8.06
C ALA A 31 -3.02 9.38 6.86
N PRO A 32 -2.53 10.63 6.96
CA PRO A 32 -1.59 11.14 5.97
C PRO A 32 -0.23 10.45 6.16
N ILE A 33 0.36 10.00 5.07
CA ILE A 33 1.70 9.41 5.02
C ILE A 33 2.57 10.14 4.00
N VAL A 34 3.88 10.02 4.17
CA VAL A 34 4.89 10.49 3.21
C VAL A 34 5.65 9.25 2.75
N VAL A 35 5.78 9.09 1.44
CA VAL A 35 6.59 8.04 0.84
C VAL A 35 8.06 8.34 1.12
N ASP A 36 8.75 7.38 1.72
CA ASP A 36 10.18 7.44 2.01
C ASP A 36 10.90 6.31 1.26
N GLY A 37 11.73 6.68 0.27
CA GLY A 37 12.52 5.78 -0.54
C GLY A 37 11.93 5.45 -1.92
N LEU A 38 12.68 4.65 -2.68
CA LEU A 38 12.48 4.46 -4.13
C LEU A 38 11.79 3.13 -4.50
N SER A 39 11.42 2.31 -3.52
CA SER A 39 10.96 0.93 -3.73
C SER A 39 9.65 0.80 -4.51
N MET A 40 8.86 1.87 -4.57
CA MET A 40 7.57 1.91 -5.27
C MET A 40 7.61 2.76 -6.55
N MET A 41 8.79 3.23 -6.97
CA MET A 41 8.91 3.91 -8.26
C MET A 41 8.65 2.92 -9.41
N PRO A 42 8.09 3.38 -10.55
CA PRO A 42 7.71 4.77 -10.86
C PRO A 42 6.33 5.17 -10.33
N THR A 43 5.55 4.22 -9.80
CA THR A 43 4.18 4.46 -9.31
C THR A 43 4.14 5.54 -8.22
N LEU A 44 5.02 5.41 -7.22
CA LEU A 44 5.19 6.36 -6.13
C LEU A 44 6.61 6.90 -6.12
N HIS A 45 6.72 8.22 -6.06
CA HIS A 45 7.99 8.93 -5.96
C HIS A 45 8.32 9.22 -4.51
N ASP A 46 9.61 9.33 -4.21
CA ASP A 46 10.06 9.82 -2.90
C ASP A 46 9.42 11.19 -2.61
N GLN A 47 8.98 11.40 -1.36
CA GLN A 47 8.24 12.57 -0.88
C GLN A 47 6.79 12.73 -1.40
N ASP A 48 6.26 11.79 -2.17
CA ASP A 48 4.81 11.77 -2.45
C ASP A 48 4.04 11.71 -1.13
N ARG A 49 2.97 12.51 -1.01
CA ARG A 49 2.09 12.43 0.16
C ARG A 49 0.79 11.76 -0.22
N MET A 50 0.42 10.78 0.59
CA MET A 50 -0.74 9.95 0.36
C MET A 50 -1.66 9.93 1.58
N ILE A 51 -2.89 9.51 1.36
CA ILE A 51 -3.85 9.26 2.43
C ILE A 51 -4.10 7.76 2.48
N VAL A 52 -3.84 7.16 3.64
CA VAL A 52 -4.14 5.76 3.92
C VAL A 52 -5.55 5.66 4.46
N ASN A 53 -6.37 4.81 3.86
CA ASN A 53 -7.67 4.41 4.36
C ASN A 53 -7.51 3.21 5.31
N LYS A 54 -7.71 3.43 6.61
CA LYS A 54 -7.61 2.39 7.64
C LYS A 54 -8.85 1.50 7.72
N ILE A 55 -9.97 1.93 7.15
CA ILE A 55 -11.24 1.19 7.19
C ILE A 55 -11.20 0.01 6.21
N GLY A 56 -10.48 0.16 5.09
CA GLY A 56 -10.47 -0.77 3.96
C GLY A 56 -10.33 -2.23 4.37
N TYR A 57 -9.39 -2.55 5.26
CA TYR A 57 -9.15 -3.92 5.74
C TYR A 57 -9.69 -4.21 7.13
N THR A 58 -10.27 -3.22 7.80
CA THR A 58 -11.05 -3.48 9.02
C THR A 58 -12.42 -4.08 8.69
N LEU A 59 -12.99 -3.71 7.54
CA LEU A 59 -14.32 -4.14 7.10
C LEU A 59 -14.33 -4.89 5.75
N GLY A 60 -13.27 -4.78 4.97
CA GLY A 60 -13.13 -5.41 3.66
C GLY A 60 -11.93 -6.34 3.59
N GLU A 61 -11.81 -7.03 2.45
CA GLU A 61 -10.70 -7.93 2.16
C GLU A 61 -9.69 -7.23 1.22
N PRO A 62 -8.38 -7.48 1.41
CA PRO A 62 -7.36 -7.02 0.48
C PRO A 62 -7.56 -7.61 -0.90
N LYS A 63 -7.36 -6.77 -1.90
CA LYS A 63 -7.42 -7.15 -3.29
C LYS A 63 -6.02 -7.19 -3.86
N ARG A 64 -5.85 -8.06 -4.85
CA ARG A 64 -4.62 -8.11 -5.62
C ARG A 64 -4.38 -6.74 -6.26
N PHE A 65 -3.13 -6.31 -6.21
CA PHE A 65 -2.60 -5.03 -6.66
C PHE A 65 -2.99 -3.81 -5.83
N ASP A 66 -3.70 -3.97 -4.70
CA ASP A 66 -3.81 -2.88 -3.74
C ASP A 66 -2.42 -2.43 -3.28
N ILE A 67 -2.25 -1.13 -3.07
CA ILE A 67 -1.04 -0.58 -2.44
C ILE A 67 -1.35 -0.39 -0.97
N ILE A 68 -0.57 -1.04 -0.13
CA ILE A 68 -0.82 -1.14 1.30
C ILE A 68 0.35 -0.61 2.10
N VAL A 69 0.02 -0.11 3.29
CA VAL A 69 1.01 0.31 4.29
C VAL A 69 0.96 -0.68 5.43
N PHE A 70 2.11 -1.18 5.88
CA PHE A 70 2.17 -2.17 6.95
C PHE A 70 3.42 -1.99 7.82
N HIS A 71 3.33 -2.45 9.06
CA HIS A 71 4.46 -2.47 9.99
C HIS A 71 5.45 -3.59 9.63
N ALA A 72 6.66 -3.23 9.21
CA ALA A 72 7.75 -4.16 8.94
C ALA A 72 8.61 -4.44 10.20
N PRO A 73 9.35 -5.57 10.26
CA PRO A 73 10.14 -5.97 11.44
C PRO A 73 11.16 -4.94 11.95
N GLU A 74 11.59 -3.99 11.11
CA GLU A 74 12.54 -2.93 11.46
C GLU A 74 11.92 -1.73 12.20
N GLN A 75 10.71 -1.89 12.76
CA GLN A 75 9.92 -0.79 13.34
C GLN A 75 9.73 0.38 12.38
N LYS A 76 9.62 0.07 11.08
CA LYS A 76 9.35 1.02 10.01
C LYS A 76 8.10 0.61 9.26
N ASP A 77 7.39 1.59 8.74
CA ASP A 77 6.22 1.38 7.90
C ASP A 77 6.68 1.23 6.45
N TYR A 78 6.28 0.14 5.81
CA TYR A 78 6.59 -0.12 4.41
C TYR A 78 5.33 0.07 3.57
N ILE A 79 5.51 0.64 2.38
CA ILE A 79 4.48 0.75 1.35
C ILE A 79 4.84 -0.23 0.24
N LYS A 80 3.95 -1.17 -0.08
CA LYS A 80 4.15 -2.19 -1.12
C LYS A 80 2.83 -2.52 -1.80
N ARG A 81 2.92 -3.15 -2.96
CA ARG A 81 1.78 -3.66 -3.72
C ARG A 81 1.49 -5.11 -3.33
N VAL A 82 0.23 -5.45 -3.13
CA VAL A 82 -0.24 -6.82 -2.90
C VAL A 82 -0.12 -7.62 -4.20
N ILE A 83 0.67 -8.69 -4.19
CA ILE A 83 0.84 -9.58 -5.33
C ILE A 83 0.15 -10.92 -5.09
N GLY A 84 0.17 -11.44 -3.86
CA GLY A 84 -0.48 -12.69 -3.46
C GLY A 84 -1.41 -12.51 -2.26
N LEU A 85 -2.58 -13.13 -2.35
CA LEU A 85 -3.60 -13.25 -1.31
C LEU A 85 -3.49 -14.63 -0.64
N PRO A 86 -4.09 -14.84 0.55
CA PRO A 86 -4.14 -16.15 1.20
C PRO A 86 -4.53 -17.28 0.24
N GLY A 87 -3.76 -18.37 0.27
CA GLY A 87 -3.97 -19.55 -0.58
C GLY A 87 -3.41 -19.44 -2.00
N ASP A 88 -2.89 -18.30 -2.43
CA ASP A 88 -2.30 -18.16 -3.76
C ASP A 88 -0.94 -18.84 -3.89
N ARG A 89 -0.73 -19.52 -5.01
CA ARG A 89 0.59 -19.90 -5.52
C ARG A 89 1.15 -18.76 -6.36
N ILE A 90 2.36 -18.31 -6.06
CA ILE A 90 3.04 -17.23 -6.78
C ILE A 90 4.29 -17.78 -7.46
N GLU A 91 4.39 -17.50 -8.76
CA GLU A 91 5.56 -17.82 -9.57
C GLU A 91 5.87 -16.63 -10.48
N TYR A 92 7.15 -16.27 -10.59
CA TYR A 92 7.66 -15.44 -11.66
C TYR A 92 8.50 -16.27 -12.59
N LYS A 93 8.19 -16.17 -13.88
CA LYS A 93 8.97 -16.79 -14.96
C LYS A 93 8.93 -15.88 -16.17
N ASP A 94 10.08 -15.68 -16.81
CA ASP A 94 10.21 -14.83 -17.99
C ASP A 94 9.63 -13.41 -17.75
N ASP A 95 9.93 -12.82 -16.58
CA ASP A 95 9.44 -11.52 -16.11
C ASP A 95 7.89 -11.36 -16.12
N THR A 96 7.19 -12.49 -16.03
CA THR A 96 5.73 -12.58 -16.01
C THR A 96 5.28 -13.18 -14.68
N LEU A 97 4.31 -12.51 -14.04
CA LEU A 97 3.66 -12.99 -12.83
C LEU A 97 2.66 -14.09 -13.18
N TYR A 98 2.76 -15.22 -12.50
CA TYR A 98 1.76 -16.28 -12.50
C TYR A 98 1.17 -16.41 -11.10
N VAL A 99 -0.16 -16.38 -11.03
CA VAL A 99 -0.92 -16.66 -9.80
C VAL A 99 -1.80 -17.86 -10.04
N ASN A 100 -1.60 -18.92 -9.26
CA ASN A 100 -2.30 -20.21 -9.44
C ASN A 100 -2.21 -20.72 -10.90
N GLY A 101 -1.03 -20.56 -11.51
CA GLY A 101 -0.74 -20.95 -12.91
C GLY A 101 -1.33 -20.04 -13.98
N LYS A 102 -2.08 -18.99 -13.61
CA LYS A 102 -2.63 -18.02 -14.56
C LYS A 102 -1.70 -16.81 -14.68
N PRO A 103 -1.31 -16.39 -15.90
CA PRO A 103 -0.50 -15.20 -16.08
C PRO A 103 -1.30 -13.93 -15.74
N TYR A 104 -0.62 -12.93 -15.21
CA TYR A 104 -1.16 -11.61 -14.90
C TYR A 104 -0.32 -10.51 -15.58
N ASP A 105 -1.02 -9.56 -16.20
CA ASP A 105 -0.42 -8.33 -16.70
C ASP A 105 -0.11 -7.38 -15.54
N GLU A 106 1.04 -6.70 -15.63
CA GLU A 106 1.49 -5.73 -14.63
C GLU A 106 1.83 -4.38 -15.31
N PRO A 107 0.83 -3.64 -15.82
CA PRO A 107 1.09 -2.41 -16.61
C PRO A 107 1.84 -1.33 -15.84
N TYR A 108 1.75 -1.33 -14.51
CA TYR A 108 2.51 -0.42 -13.62
C TYR A 108 4.04 -0.63 -13.69
N LEU A 109 4.51 -1.72 -14.32
CA LEU A 109 5.93 -1.99 -14.54
C LEU A 109 6.39 -1.70 -15.96
N ASP A 110 5.50 -1.40 -16.90
CA ASP A 110 5.84 -1.30 -18.33
C ASP A 110 6.96 -0.29 -18.59
N GLU A 111 6.95 0.82 -17.86
CA GLU A 111 8.02 1.82 -17.94
C GLU A 111 9.37 1.24 -17.55
N TYR A 112 9.43 0.47 -16.47
CA TYR A 112 10.68 -0.11 -15.97
C TYR A 112 11.14 -1.30 -16.82
N LYS A 113 10.22 -2.14 -17.26
CA LYS A 113 10.52 -3.23 -18.20
C LYS A 113 11.17 -2.71 -19.49
N LYS A 114 10.78 -1.52 -19.98
CA LYS A 114 11.40 -0.86 -21.15
C LYS A 114 12.80 -0.30 -20.88
N GLN A 115 13.11 0.06 -19.63
CA GLN A 115 14.38 0.67 -19.26
C GLN A 115 15.47 -0.38 -18.95
N VAL A 116 15.08 -1.59 -18.57
CA VAL A 116 16.03 -2.68 -18.28
C VAL A 116 16.64 -3.21 -19.58
N THR A 117 17.98 -3.19 -19.65
CA THR A 117 18.74 -3.68 -20.81
C THR A 117 19.56 -4.94 -20.51
N ASP A 118 19.64 -5.34 -19.25
CA ASP A 118 20.52 -6.38 -18.73
C ASP A 118 19.76 -7.44 -17.91
N GLY A 119 18.87 -8.18 -18.59
CA GLY A 119 18.06 -9.26 -17.98
C GLY A 119 16.63 -8.86 -17.65
N PRO A 120 15.88 -9.67 -16.88
CA PRO A 120 14.49 -9.36 -16.53
C PRO A 120 14.40 -8.28 -15.45
N LEU A 121 13.28 -7.55 -15.38
CA LEU A 121 13.04 -6.64 -14.26
C LEU A 121 12.83 -7.43 -12.96
N THR A 122 12.13 -8.56 -13.05
CA THR A 122 11.91 -9.51 -11.96
C THR A 122 12.57 -10.84 -12.29
N ASP A 123 13.57 -11.22 -11.51
CA ASP A 123 14.19 -12.55 -11.63
C ASP A 123 13.16 -13.66 -11.36
N PRO A 124 13.32 -14.84 -11.97
CA PRO A 124 12.41 -15.94 -11.76
C PRO A 124 12.48 -16.47 -10.33
N PHE A 125 11.32 -16.77 -9.75
CA PHE A 125 11.19 -17.40 -8.43
C PHE A 125 9.84 -18.06 -8.26
N THR A 126 9.75 -19.04 -7.37
CA THR A 126 8.50 -19.54 -6.80
C THR A 126 8.37 -19.07 -5.35
N LEU A 127 7.17 -19.11 -4.80
CA LEU A 127 6.94 -18.72 -3.41
C LEU A 127 7.83 -19.50 -2.41
N GLU A 128 8.13 -20.76 -2.72
CA GLU A 128 9.00 -21.64 -1.93
C GLU A 128 10.47 -21.16 -1.89
N ASP A 129 10.93 -20.48 -2.94
CA ASP A 129 12.29 -19.91 -3.03
C ASP A 129 12.47 -18.68 -2.13
N THR A 130 11.37 -18.11 -1.64
CA THR A 130 11.37 -16.93 -0.77
C THR A 130 11.35 -17.33 0.71
N PRO A 131 11.59 -16.40 1.66
CA PRO A 131 11.43 -16.66 3.10
C PRO A 131 10.02 -17.10 3.53
N VAL A 132 9.02 -17.07 2.64
CA VAL A 132 7.73 -17.71 2.88
C VAL A 132 7.91 -19.22 3.02
N GLY A 133 8.73 -19.85 2.17
CA GLY A 133 9.08 -21.28 2.24
C GLY A 133 7.89 -22.23 2.14
N GLN A 134 6.79 -21.79 1.53
CA GLN A 134 5.55 -22.55 1.36
C GLN A 134 5.06 -22.42 -0.07
N GLU A 135 4.34 -23.43 -0.54
CA GLU A 135 3.77 -23.50 -1.89
C GLU A 135 2.70 -22.43 -2.14
N THR A 136 1.96 -22.04 -1.08
CA THR A 136 0.91 -21.03 -1.11
C THR A 136 1.13 -19.96 -0.06
N VAL A 137 0.62 -18.75 -0.30
CA VAL A 137 0.61 -17.67 0.70
C VAL A 137 -0.16 -18.16 1.92
N PRO A 138 0.42 -18.09 3.15
CA PRO A 138 -0.25 -18.58 4.34
C PRO A 138 -1.57 -17.88 4.61
N GLU A 139 -2.50 -18.58 5.25
CA GLU A 139 -3.74 -17.98 5.73
C GLU A 139 -3.47 -16.76 6.61
N GLY A 140 -4.28 -15.71 6.43
CA GLY A 140 -4.11 -14.44 7.15
C GLY A 140 -2.86 -13.64 6.78
N HIS A 141 -2.17 -13.98 5.68
CA HIS A 141 -0.98 -13.27 5.21
C HIS A 141 -1.13 -12.78 3.76
N LEU A 142 -0.30 -11.80 3.39
CA LEU A 142 -0.17 -11.26 2.05
C LEU A 142 1.25 -11.43 1.54
N PHE A 143 1.40 -11.69 0.24
CA PHE A 143 2.68 -11.58 -0.45
C PHE A 143 2.72 -10.23 -1.16
N VAL A 144 3.68 -9.38 -0.79
CA VAL A 144 3.77 -8.00 -1.29
C VAL A 144 5.10 -7.74 -1.99
N MET A 145 5.08 -6.90 -3.02
CA MET A 145 6.28 -6.50 -3.77
C MET A 145 6.30 -4.99 -4.00
N GLY A 146 7.50 -4.44 -4.13
CA GLY A 146 7.68 -3.07 -4.61
C GLY A 146 7.64 -3.01 -6.12
N ASP A 147 7.13 -1.93 -6.68
CA ASP A 147 7.08 -1.72 -8.13
C ASP A 147 8.51 -1.53 -8.70
N ASN A 148 9.43 -0.98 -7.90
CA ASN A 148 10.86 -0.94 -8.22
C ASN A 148 11.52 -2.27 -7.88
N ARG A 149 11.27 -3.29 -8.70
CA ARG A 149 11.59 -4.70 -8.44
C ARG A 149 13.02 -4.98 -8.03
N ARG A 150 14.00 -4.32 -8.67
CA ARG A 150 15.43 -4.53 -8.41
C ARG A 150 15.94 -3.80 -7.16
N PHE A 151 15.18 -2.83 -6.64
CA PHE A 151 15.56 -1.99 -5.48
C PHE A 151 14.52 -2.02 -4.35
N SER A 152 13.76 -3.11 -4.26
CA SER A 152 12.70 -3.26 -3.25
C SER A 152 13.03 -4.39 -2.27
N LYS A 153 13.10 -4.04 -0.98
CA LYS A 153 13.02 -4.99 0.13
C LYS A 153 11.55 -5.29 0.43
N ASP A 154 11.10 -6.45 -0.01
CA ASP A 154 9.70 -6.89 0.04
C ASP A 154 9.59 -8.39 0.34
N SER A 155 8.43 -9.03 0.10
CA SER A 155 8.19 -10.41 0.54
C SER A 155 9.16 -11.45 -0.02
N ARG A 156 9.85 -11.14 -1.13
CA ARG A 156 10.98 -11.96 -1.63
C ARG A 156 12.14 -12.05 -0.64
N HIS A 157 12.25 -11.10 0.30
CA HIS A 157 13.33 -10.98 1.27
C HIS A 157 12.85 -11.00 2.74
N ILE A 158 11.61 -10.60 3.00
CA ILE A 158 11.07 -10.51 4.38
C ILE A 158 9.97 -11.54 4.68
N GLY A 159 9.54 -12.32 3.67
CA GLY A 159 8.45 -13.27 3.80
C GLY A 159 7.05 -12.62 3.70
N ALA A 160 6.03 -13.40 4.02
CA ALA A 160 4.65 -12.96 3.92
C ALA A 160 4.29 -12.00 5.06
N VAL A 161 3.42 -11.04 4.77
CA VAL A 161 3.00 -9.98 5.70
C VAL A 161 1.69 -10.38 6.37
N PRO A 162 1.63 -10.51 7.71
CA PRO A 162 0.38 -10.75 8.42
C PRO A 162 -0.63 -9.61 8.18
N LEU A 163 -1.90 -9.93 7.94
CA LEU A 163 -2.97 -8.94 7.73
C LEU A 163 -3.11 -7.97 8.91
N GLU A 164 -2.90 -8.47 10.13
CA GLU A 164 -2.91 -7.69 11.36
C GLU A 164 -1.84 -6.59 11.43
N LYS A 165 -0.78 -6.68 10.62
CA LYS A 165 0.26 -5.65 10.52
C LYS A 165 -0.06 -4.59 9.46
N VAL A 166 -1.13 -4.77 8.69
CA VAL A 166 -1.53 -3.83 7.64
C VAL A 166 -2.29 -2.66 8.28
N LEU A 167 -1.76 -1.45 8.09
CA LEU A 167 -2.37 -0.21 8.56
C LEU A 167 -3.55 0.23 7.71
N GLY A 168 -3.51 -0.07 6.41
CA GLY A 168 -4.58 0.24 5.47
C GLY A 168 -4.09 0.28 4.02
N GLU A 169 -5.03 0.60 3.14
CA GLU A 169 -4.81 0.75 1.70
C GLU A 169 -4.62 2.23 1.32
N THR A 170 -3.92 2.49 0.23
CA THR A 170 -3.81 3.82 -0.35
C THR A 170 -3.79 3.75 -1.86
N ASN A 171 -4.47 4.69 -2.51
CA ASN A 171 -4.56 4.75 -3.97
C ASN A 171 -4.49 6.18 -4.51
N MET A 172 -4.12 7.16 -3.69
CA MET A 172 -4.15 8.57 -4.07
C MET A 172 -2.93 9.31 -3.54
N VAL A 173 -2.17 9.89 -4.47
CA VAL A 173 -1.18 10.91 -4.18
C VAL A 173 -1.89 12.25 -4.24
N TYR A 174 -1.92 12.98 -3.12
CA TYR A 174 -2.61 14.28 -3.03
C TYR A 174 -1.66 15.48 -3.07
N TRP A 175 -0.36 15.26 -2.84
CA TRP A 175 0.66 16.30 -2.85
C TRP A 175 1.98 15.77 -3.42
N PRO A 176 2.70 16.57 -4.22
CA PRO A 176 2.39 17.96 -4.61
C PRO A 176 1.19 18.08 -5.55
N VAL A 177 0.45 19.20 -5.47
CA VAL A 177 -0.85 19.38 -6.18
C VAL A 177 -0.73 19.14 -7.69
N LYS A 178 0.40 19.50 -8.29
CA LYS A 178 0.71 19.27 -9.71
C LYS A 178 0.76 17.78 -10.10
N ASP A 179 1.04 16.91 -9.15
CA ASP A 179 1.23 15.47 -9.33
C ASP A 179 0.06 14.68 -8.71
N PHE A 180 -1.06 15.35 -8.42
CA PHE A 180 -2.28 14.72 -7.92
C PHE A 180 -2.72 13.61 -8.88
N ARG A 181 -2.78 12.37 -8.38
CA ARG A 181 -3.15 11.21 -9.19
C ARG A 181 -3.72 10.09 -8.35
N LEU A 182 -4.60 9.32 -8.97
CA LEU A 182 -4.95 7.99 -8.48
C LEU A 182 -3.93 6.99 -9.00
N VAL A 183 -3.41 6.16 -8.11
CA VAL A 183 -2.51 5.06 -8.45
C VAL A 183 -3.31 3.75 -8.44
N LYS A 184 -3.04 2.92 -9.44
CA LYS A 184 -3.63 1.58 -9.58
C LYS A 184 -2.53 0.56 -9.78
#